data_AF-A0AAV2CWK5-F1
#
_entry.id   AF-A0AAV2CWK5-F1
#
_cell.length_a   1.000
_cell.length_b   1.000
_cell.length_c   1.000
_cell.angle_alpha   90.00
_cell.angle_beta   90.00
_cell.angle_gamma   90.00
#
_symmetry.space_group_name_H-M   'P 1'
#
loop_
_entity.id
_entity.type
_entity.pdbx_description
1 polymer ?
#
loop_
_entity_poly.entity_id
_entity_poly.type
_entity_poly.pdbx_seq_one_letter_code
_entity_poly.pdbx_strand_id
1 'polypeptide(L)'
;MVKDGHEVDFLCYFTILDNLKACGFNILDGDKLYYLKPRTPISDLNGLVRVNDDDDVSSMLSSYKKHMLSIFEIYTLSRKHDILPNESMGEEIPLDSDPHDPI
;
A
#
# COMPACT_ATOMS: atom_id res chain seq x y z
N MET A 1 -30.21 -2.40 27.92
CA MET A 1 -29.79 -1.92 26.57
C MET A 1 -28.32 -2.24 26.44
N VAL A 2 -27.99 -3.32 25.74
CA VAL A 2 -26.59 -3.66 25.43
C VAL A 2 -26.17 -2.67 24.35
N LYS A 3 -25.22 -1.79 24.67
CA LYS A 3 -24.52 -1.02 23.63
C LYS A 3 -23.62 -2.03 22.93
N ASP A 4 -24.03 -2.54 21.78
CA ASP A 4 -23.12 -3.18 20.81
C ASP A 4 -22.19 -2.09 20.26
N GLY A 5 -21.27 -1.65 21.11
CA GLY A 5 -20.03 -1.08 20.63
C GLY A 5 -19.21 -2.27 20.14
N HIS A 6 -19.23 -2.52 18.84
CA HIS A 6 -18.13 -3.25 18.21
C HIS A 6 -16.87 -2.38 18.34
N GLU A 7 -16.31 -2.38 19.55
CA GLU A 7 -14.92 -2.04 19.79
C GLU A 7 -14.16 -2.99 18.87
N VAL A 8 -13.48 -2.43 17.87
CA VAL A 8 -12.56 -3.26 17.12
C VAL A 8 -11.38 -3.35 18.06
N ASP A 9 -11.34 -4.47 18.79
CA ASP A 9 -10.19 -4.88 19.57
C ASP A 9 -8.96 -4.65 18.70
N PHE A 10 -8.02 -3.88 19.25
CA PHE A 10 -6.80 -3.47 18.58
C PHE A 10 -6.23 -4.60 17.69
N LEU A 11 -6.28 -4.40 16.37
CA LEU A 11 -5.73 -5.34 15.40
C LEU A 11 -4.40 -4.78 14.96
N CYS A 12 -3.29 -5.43 15.34
CA CYS A 12 -1.98 -5.00 14.87
C CYS A 12 -1.72 -5.53 13.46
N TYR A 13 -0.80 -4.86 12.77
CA TYR A 13 -0.34 -5.18 11.42
C TYR A 13 0.08 -6.65 11.31
N PHE A 14 0.83 -7.17 12.27
CA PHE A 14 1.27 -8.57 12.25
C PHE A 14 0.11 -9.56 12.36
N THR A 15 -0.95 -9.25 13.11
CA THR A 15 -2.14 -10.11 13.17
C THR A 15 -2.83 -10.20 11.81
N ILE A 16 -2.88 -9.11 11.04
CA ILE A 16 -3.42 -9.16 9.67
C ILE A 16 -2.56 -10.06 8.79
N LEU A 17 -1.24 -9.91 8.84
CA LEU A 17 -0.33 -10.73 8.04
C LEU A 17 -0.48 -12.21 8.37
N ASP A 18 -0.58 -12.57 9.64
CA ASP A 18 -0.73 -13.95 10.08
C ASP A 18 -2.08 -14.53 9.69
N ASN A 19 -3.15 -13.75 9.77
CA ASN A 19 -4.47 -14.15 9.28
C ASN A 19 -4.47 -14.39 7.75
N LEU A 20 -3.80 -13.53 6.98
CA LEU A 20 -3.67 -13.72 5.54
C LEU A 20 -2.88 -15.01 5.21
N LYS A 21 -1.79 -15.28 5.94
CA LYS A 21 -1.04 -16.54 5.81
C LYS A 21 -1.92 -17.75 6.13
N ALA A 22 -2.73 -17.68 7.18
CA ALA A 22 -3.68 -18.73 7.54
C ALA A 22 -4.74 -18.96 6.46
N CYS A 23 -5.11 -17.91 5.71
CA CYS A 23 -5.99 -18.00 4.54
C CYS A 23 -5.30 -18.52 3.27
N GLY A 24 -4.02 -18.93 3.32
CA GLY A 24 -3.29 -19.51 2.20
C GLY A 24 -2.51 -18.51 1.35
N PHE A 25 -2.40 -17.24 1.78
CA PHE A 25 -1.54 -16.27 1.10
C PHE A 25 -0.07 -16.53 1.44
N ASN A 26 0.78 -16.65 0.43
CA ASN A 26 2.23 -16.75 0.62
C ASN A 26 2.84 -15.33 0.68
N ILE A 27 2.76 -14.70 1.86
CA ILE A 27 3.32 -13.36 2.10
C ILE A 27 4.77 -13.50 2.57
N LEU A 28 5.70 -12.96 1.78
CA LEU A 28 7.13 -12.93 2.08
C LEU A 28 7.56 -11.59 2.68
N ASP A 29 8.72 -11.58 3.34
CA ASP A 29 9.31 -10.35 3.84
C ASP A 29 9.64 -9.38 2.70
N GLY A 30 9.16 -8.14 2.85
CA GLY A 30 9.21 -7.08 1.83
C GLY A 30 8.02 -7.06 0.86
N ASP A 31 7.08 -8.01 0.91
CA ASP A 31 5.83 -7.88 0.16
C ASP A 31 5.00 -6.70 0.69
N LYS A 32 4.30 -6.01 -0.21
CA LYS A 32 3.56 -4.79 0.11
C LYS A 32 2.09 -5.10 0.29
N LEU A 33 1.51 -4.61 1.38
CA LEU A 33 0.09 -4.73 1.70
C LEU A 33 -0.65 -3.45 1.33
N TYR A 34 -1.85 -3.60 0.78
CA TYR A 34 -2.72 -2.49 0.44
C TYR A 34 -4.18 -2.81 0.79
N TYR A 35 -4.96 -1.78 1.09
CA TYR A 35 -6.42 -1.87 1.12
C TYR A 35 -7.05 -0.88 0.14
N LEU A 36 -8.21 -1.23 -0.40
CA LEU A 36 -8.99 -0.33 -1.25
C LEU A 36 -9.99 0.44 -0.39
N LYS A 37 -9.99 1.76 -0.48
CA LYS A 37 -10.97 2.60 0.22
C LYS A 37 -12.40 2.16 -0.12
N PRO A 38 -13.33 2.19 0.85
CA PRO A 38 -14.72 1.85 0.62
C PRO A 38 -15.34 2.61 -0.54
N ARG A 39 -16.10 1.91 -1.39
CA ARG A 39 -16.83 2.46 -2.55
C ARG A 39 -15.92 3.06 -3.63
N THR A 40 -14.63 2.78 -3.60
CA THR A 40 -13.69 3.20 -4.63
C THR A 40 -13.45 2.03 -5.59
N PRO A 41 -13.50 2.24 -6.92
CA PRO A 41 -13.11 1.19 -7.87
C PRO A 41 -11.60 0.98 -7.85
N ILE A 42 -11.13 -0.25 -8.13
CA ILE A 42 -9.69 -0.57 -8.17
C ILE A 42 -8.90 0.26 -9.20
N SER A 43 -9.58 0.78 -10.22
CA SER A 43 -8.99 1.67 -11.23
C SER A 43 -8.67 3.07 -10.71
N ASP A 44 -9.20 3.46 -9.54
CA ASP A 44 -8.86 4.73 -8.91
C ASP A 44 -7.53 4.59 -8.18
N LEU A 45 -6.50 5.23 -8.75
CA LEU A 45 -5.14 5.25 -8.22
C LEU A 45 -5.05 5.82 -6.80
N ASN A 46 -6.00 6.69 -6.39
CA ASN A 46 -6.05 7.27 -5.05
C ASN A 46 -6.86 6.43 -4.05
N GLY A 47 -7.51 5.38 -4.55
CA GLY A 47 -8.30 4.43 -3.79
C GLY A 47 -7.46 3.41 -3.05
N LEU A 48 -6.34 3.02 -3.64
CA LEU A 48 -5.46 1.98 -3.10
C LEU A 48 -4.46 2.59 -2.12
N VAL A 49 -4.55 2.20 -0.85
CA VAL A 49 -3.71 2.75 0.23
C VAL A 49 -2.80 1.66 0.75
N ARG A 50 -1.50 1.97 0.85
CA ARG A 50 -0.51 1.06 1.40
C ARG A 50 -0.65 0.96 2.92
N VAL A 51 -0.45 -0.22 3.47
CA VAL A 51 -0.43 -0.49 4.91
C VAL A 51 0.98 -0.92 5.30
N ASN A 52 1.62 -0.15 6.20
CA ASN A 52 2.98 -0.39 6.64
C ASN A 52 3.07 -0.72 8.13
N ASP A 53 2.13 -0.20 8.93
CA ASP A 53 2.17 -0.26 10.38
C ASP A 53 0.76 -0.29 11.00
N ASP A 54 0.72 -0.24 12.34
CA ASP A 54 -0.52 -0.28 13.11
C ASP A 54 -1.37 0.99 12.94
N ASP A 55 -0.77 2.15 12.62
CA ASP A 55 -1.51 3.39 12.40
C ASP A 55 -2.27 3.33 11.06
N ASP A 56 -1.64 2.75 10.03
CA ASP A 56 -2.29 2.47 8.76
C ASP A 56 -3.45 1.47 8.94
N VAL A 57 -3.28 0.46 9.79
CA VAL A 57 -4.33 -0.52 10.12
C VAL A 57 -5.50 0.15 10.85
N SER A 58 -5.20 1.01 11.83
CA SER A 58 -6.21 1.79 12.53
C SER A 58 -7.00 2.70 11.58
N SER A 59 -6.30 3.34 10.63
CA SER A 59 -6.89 4.18 9.59
C SER A 59 -7.78 3.37 8.65
N MET A 60 -7.31 2.21 8.22
CA MET A 60 -8.06 1.25 7.41
C MET A 60 -9.36 0.86 8.11
N LEU A 61 -9.29 0.33 9.33
CA LEU A 61 -10.47 -0.07 10.12
C LEU A 61 -11.45 1.08 10.34
N SER A 62 -10.93 2.28 10.64
CA SER A 62 -11.75 3.49 10.80
C SER A 62 -12.48 3.89 9.52
N SER A 63 -11.82 3.73 8.37
CA SER A 63 -12.42 3.96 7.05
C SER A 63 -13.61 3.02 6.83
N TYR A 64 -13.44 1.72 7.10
CA TYR A 64 -14.51 0.74 6.93
C TYR A 64 -15.66 0.90 7.93
N LYS A 65 -15.37 1.27 9.19
CA LYS A 65 -16.42 1.59 10.18
C LYS A 65 -17.34 2.71 9.72
N LYS A 66 -16.82 3.71 9.00
CA LYS A 66 -17.65 4.80 8.43
C LYS A 66 -18.55 4.31 7.29
N HIS A 67 -18.24 3.15 6.71
CA HIS A 67 -18.87 2.61 5.52
C HIS A 67 -19.35 1.17 5.74
N MET A 68 -20.07 0.92 6.86
CA MET A 68 -20.50 -0.39 7.44
C MET A 68 -21.15 -1.44 6.51
N LEU A 69 -21.28 -1.20 5.21
CA LEU A 69 -21.83 -2.10 4.20
C LEU A 69 -20.86 -2.43 3.05
N SER A 70 -19.63 -1.91 3.06
CA SER A 70 -18.64 -2.19 2.01
C SER A 70 -17.80 -3.42 2.33
N ILE A 71 -17.56 -4.25 1.31
CA ILE A 71 -16.60 -5.35 1.36
C ILE A 71 -15.21 -4.79 1.69
N PHE A 72 -14.50 -5.50 2.56
CA PHE A 72 -13.11 -5.21 2.92
C PHE A 72 -12.19 -5.88 1.91
N GLU A 73 -11.51 -5.08 1.09
CA GLU A 73 -10.66 -5.59 0.02
C GLU A 73 -9.19 -5.31 0.34
N ILE A 74 -8.42 -6.39 0.45
CA ILE A 74 -6.98 -6.37 0.73
C ILE A 74 -6.25 -6.91 -0.48
N TYR A 75 -5.15 -6.26 -0.84
CA TYR A 75 -4.28 -6.65 -1.92
C TYR A 75 -2.85 -6.79 -1.41
N THR A 76 -2.14 -7.78 -1.95
CA THR A 76 -0.71 -8.00 -1.68
C THR A 76 0.06 -7.89 -3.00
N LEU A 77 1.08 -7.06 -3.05
CA LEU A 77 2.00 -7.00 -4.18
C LEU A 77 3.32 -7.65 -3.77
N SER A 78 3.68 -8.71 -4.50
CA SER A 78 4.95 -9.39 -4.23
C SER A 78 6.12 -8.51 -4.63
N ARG A 79 7.16 -8.45 -3.78
CA ARG A 79 8.39 -7.67 -4.03
C ARG A 79 9.07 -7.99 -5.36
N LYS A 80 8.85 -9.20 -5.91
CA LYS A 80 9.38 -9.62 -7.21
C LYS A 80 8.79 -8.81 -8.39
N HIS A 81 7.72 -8.07 -8.14
CA HIS A 81 7.05 -7.20 -9.10
C HIS A 81 7.33 -5.72 -8.83
N ASP A 82 8.28 -5.41 -7.95
CA ASP A 82 8.70 -4.04 -7.73
C ASP A 82 9.37 -3.48 -8.99
N ILE A 83 8.92 -2.30 -9.41
CA ILE A 83 9.58 -1.50 -10.45
C ILE A 83 10.66 -0.70 -9.74
N LEU A 84 11.90 -1.15 -9.89
CA LEU A 84 13.07 -0.46 -9.35
C LEU A 84 13.63 0.50 -10.41
N PRO A 85 14.17 1.67 -10.01
CA PRO A 85 14.91 2.51 -10.94
C PRO A 85 16.09 1.72 -11.52
N ASN A 86 16.35 1.87 -12.82
CA ASN A 86 17.54 1.29 -13.42
C ASN A 86 18.79 1.89 -12.75
N GLU A 87 19.60 1.05 -12.11
CA GLU A 87 20.90 1.45 -11.56
C GLU A 87 21.91 1.87 -12.64
N SER A 88 21.54 1.79 -13.93
CA SER A 88 22.43 2.05 -15.07
C SER A 88 22.44 3.50 -15.58
N MET A 89 21.79 4.46 -14.93
CA MET A 89 21.83 5.86 -15.38
C MET A 89 22.83 6.68 -14.56
N GLY A 90 24.08 6.18 -14.56
CA GLY A 90 25.28 6.94 -14.23
C GLY A 90 26.02 7.44 -15.48
N GLU A 91 25.37 7.48 -16.64
CA GLU A 91 25.89 8.24 -17.77
C GLU A 91 25.54 9.70 -17.54
N GLU A 92 26.54 10.45 -17.07
CA GLU A 92 26.57 11.90 -17.15
C GLU A 92 26.07 12.32 -18.53
N ILE A 93 24.97 13.07 -18.55
CA ILE A 93 24.53 13.77 -19.75
C ILE A 93 25.72 14.65 -20.15
N PRO A 94 26.34 14.49 -21.33
CA PRO A 94 27.35 15.43 -21.76
C PRO A 94 26.66 16.80 -21.80
N LEU A 95 27.10 17.70 -20.94
CA LEU A 95 26.82 19.12 -21.12
C LEU A 95 27.44 19.46 -22.46
N ASP A 96 26.59 19.60 -23.49
CA ASP A 96 26.99 20.16 -24.77
C ASP A 96 27.79 21.42 -24.45
N SER A 97 29.09 21.32 -24.69
CA SER A 97 29.98 22.46 -24.57
C SER A 97 29.69 23.29 -25.79
N ASP A 98 28.89 24.35 -25.62
CA ASP A 98 28.55 25.31 -26.67
C ASP A 98 29.82 25.68 -27.45
N PRO A 99 29.95 25.32 -28.73
CA PRO A 99 31.04 25.79 -29.54
C PRO A 99 30.62 27.12 -30.15
N HIS A 100 31.45 28.15 -29.90
CA HIS A 100 31.52 29.45 -30.58
C HIS A 100 30.88 30.65 -29.87
N ASP A 101 31.72 31.35 -29.10
CA ASP A 101 31.84 32.80 -29.27
C ASP A 101 33.07 33.08 -30.15
N PRO A 102 32.93 33.73 -31.33
CA PRO A 102 34.07 34.29 -32.04
C PRO A 102 34.43 35.67 -31.47
N ILE A 103 35.74 35.92 -31.50
CA ILE A 103 36.54 37.09 -31.09
C ILE A 103 35.87 38.44 -31.39
#